data_AF-A0A832Z3Z9-F1
#
_entry.id   AF-A0A832Z3Z9-F1
#
_cell.length_a   1.000
_cell.length_b   1.000
_cell.length_c   1.000
_cell.angle_alpha   90.00
_cell.angle_beta   90.00
_cell.angle_gamma   90.00
#
_symmetry.space_group_name_H-M   'P 1'
#
loop_
_entity.id
_entity.type
_entity.pdbx_description
1 polymer ?
#
loop_
_entity_poly.entity_id
_entity_poly.type
_entity_poly.pdbx_seq_one_letter_code
_entity_poly.pdbx_strand_id
1 'polypeptide(L)'
;CCLFGPEPGSGEKGAGLLSVLDFFLLAIPVPSASHGYVYLTSPYLLKRALGLLEVLKTEGVEKADELYSAVNELLNEIEDGKSYSAIGGDVDVGGTLIHTETLKNVDFLDEELLNSLGGLARDAAKRLVLVPDSEAVHLLERGLIRVARVRLKIDTKTVARGALWTEEYIPPGTLFVGGLTATGYSNIYCRKLCGGKACGDQEIHNILKKFKGEVLKVSNNVAYMIVGGKETIGKGLVKLYVA
;
A
#
# COMPACT_ATOMS: atom_id res chain seq x y z
N CYS A 1 10.04 0.41 -22.34
CA CYS A 1 11.26 1.24 -22.45
C CYS A 1 11.04 2.74 -22.22
N CYS A 2 10.04 3.42 -22.83
CA CYS A 2 9.84 4.86 -22.53
C CYS A 2 9.60 5.11 -21.03
N LEU A 3 8.64 4.41 -20.43
CA LEU A 3 8.27 4.59 -19.03
C LEU A 3 9.39 4.18 -18.05
N PHE A 4 9.89 2.94 -18.15
CA PHE A 4 10.78 2.35 -17.16
C PHE A 4 12.27 2.42 -17.49
N GLY A 5 12.62 3.00 -18.64
CA GLY A 5 14.00 3.05 -19.13
C GLY A 5 14.40 1.85 -20.00
N PRO A 6 15.64 1.88 -20.54
CA PRO A 6 16.22 0.82 -21.35
C PRO A 6 16.58 -0.43 -20.54
N GLU A 7 16.61 -1.59 -21.20
CA GLU A 7 17.12 -2.84 -20.61
C GLU A 7 18.61 -2.73 -20.22
N PRO A 8 19.05 -3.43 -19.16
CA PRO A 8 20.46 -3.51 -18.79
C PRO A 8 21.34 -3.97 -19.95
N GLY A 9 22.52 -3.36 -20.10
CA GLY A 9 23.48 -3.69 -21.16
C GLY A 9 23.16 -3.10 -22.54
N SER A 10 22.07 -2.36 -22.70
CA SER A 10 21.68 -1.77 -23.99
C SER A 10 22.30 -0.40 -24.30
N GLY A 11 23.29 0.03 -23.48
CA GLY A 11 24.00 1.32 -23.58
C GLY A 11 23.22 2.50 -22.96
N GLU A 12 23.86 3.68 -22.89
CA GLU A 12 23.21 4.89 -22.38
C GLU A 12 22.14 5.41 -23.36
N LYS A 13 20.88 5.14 -23.04
CA LYS A 13 19.72 5.53 -23.86
C LYS A 13 18.79 6.53 -23.16
N GLY A 14 19.22 7.06 -22.02
CA GLY A 14 18.48 7.97 -21.14
C GLY A 14 17.65 7.26 -20.07
N ALA A 15 17.22 8.02 -19.06
CA ALA A 15 16.42 7.53 -17.94
C ALA A 15 14.97 7.23 -18.32
N GLY A 16 14.28 6.41 -17.51
CA GLY A 16 12.84 6.21 -17.61
C GLY A 16 12.07 7.49 -17.31
N LEU A 17 10.92 7.68 -17.96
CA LEU A 17 10.01 8.79 -17.69
C LEU A 17 9.31 8.65 -16.32
N LEU A 18 8.95 7.42 -15.95
CA LEU A 18 8.16 7.11 -14.77
C LEU A 18 9.08 6.84 -13.56
N SER A 19 8.77 7.48 -12.44
CA SER A 19 9.28 7.12 -11.12
C SER A 19 8.18 6.41 -10.33
N VAL A 20 8.50 5.23 -9.80
CA VAL A 20 7.66 4.48 -8.88
C VAL A 20 8.09 4.84 -7.48
N LEU A 21 7.21 5.49 -6.72
CA LEU A 21 7.48 5.87 -5.34
C LEU A 21 7.27 4.68 -4.41
N ASP A 22 7.86 4.75 -3.22
CA ASP A 22 7.63 3.76 -2.18
C ASP A 22 6.15 3.69 -1.79
N PHE A 23 5.72 2.49 -1.42
CA PHE A 23 4.38 2.23 -0.90
C PHE A 23 4.47 2.17 0.63
N PHE A 24 3.92 3.18 1.29
CA PHE A 24 3.91 3.27 2.74
C PHE A 24 2.70 2.54 3.32
N LEU A 25 2.94 1.79 4.40
CA LEU A 25 1.88 1.14 5.14
C LEU A 25 0.96 2.21 5.76
N LEU A 26 -0.32 2.14 5.46
CA LEU A 26 -1.33 3.02 6.02
C LEU A 26 -2.04 2.36 7.21
N ALA A 27 -2.53 1.13 7.01
CA ALA A 27 -3.15 0.34 8.06
C ALA A 27 -3.07 -1.16 7.73
N ILE A 28 -2.93 -2.00 8.74
CA ILE A 28 -2.78 -3.46 8.60
C ILE A 28 -3.86 -4.18 9.42
N PRO A 29 -4.52 -5.22 8.87
CA PRO A 29 -5.39 -6.05 9.68
C PRO A 29 -4.57 -6.89 10.67
N VAL A 30 -4.91 -6.79 11.95
CA VAL A 30 -4.33 -7.56 13.05
C VAL A 30 -5.43 -8.42 13.68
N PRO A 31 -5.15 -9.69 14.04
CA PRO A 31 -6.12 -10.54 14.74
C PRO A 31 -6.62 -9.88 16.03
N SER A 32 -7.89 -10.05 16.34
CA SER A 32 -8.53 -9.53 17.55
C SER A 32 -9.42 -10.60 18.17
N ALA A 33 -9.20 -10.92 19.44
CA ALA A 33 -10.01 -11.90 20.17
C ALA A 33 -11.47 -11.42 20.33
N SER A 34 -11.71 -10.10 20.39
CA SER A 34 -13.05 -9.54 20.58
C SER A 34 -13.80 -9.28 19.26
N HIS A 35 -13.09 -8.98 18.17
CA HIS A 35 -13.72 -8.52 16.92
C HIS A 35 -13.33 -9.34 15.68
N GLY A 36 -12.58 -10.43 15.86
CA GLY A 36 -11.99 -11.26 14.80
C GLY A 36 -10.74 -10.61 14.21
N TYR A 37 -10.85 -9.38 13.73
CA TYR A 37 -9.74 -8.54 13.31
C TYR A 37 -10.05 -7.06 13.49
N VAL A 38 -9.00 -6.27 13.60
CA VAL A 38 -9.02 -4.81 13.63
C VAL A 38 -7.95 -4.26 12.70
N TYR A 39 -8.10 -3.03 12.23
CA TYR A 39 -7.09 -2.36 11.41
C TYR A 39 -6.21 -1.49 12.28
N LEU A 40 -4.94 -1.85 12.39
CA LEU A 40 -3.96 -1.12 13.20
C LEU A 40 -3.26 -0.04 12.36
N THR A 41 -3.15 1.16 12.92
CA THR A 41 -2.29 2.25 12.43
C THR A 41 -1.60 2.99 13.59
N SER A 42 -0.73 3.94 13.28
CA SER A 42 -0.05 4.78 14.26
C SER A 42 0.21 6.19 13.71
N PRO A 43 0.46 7.19 14.59
CA PRO A 43 0.81 8.54 14.17
C PRO A 43 1.98 8.59 13.17
N TYR A 44 3.01 7.78 13.36
CA TYR A 44 4.15 7.67 12.44
C TYR A 44 3.73 7.20 11.04
N LEU A 45 2.90 6.16 10.94
CA LEU A 45 2.43 5.64 9.64
C LEU A 45 1.60 6.68 8.88
N LEU A 46 0.70 7.36 9.60
CA LEU A 46 -0.13 8.43 9.04
C LEU A 46 0.71 9.63 8.57
N LYS A 47 1.70 10.07 9.37
CA LYS A 47 2.62 11.15 8.98
C LYS A 47 3.48 10.78 7.76
N ARG A 48 3.90 9.51 7.65
CA ARG A 48 4.61 9.00 6.46
C ARG A 48 3.72 9.04 5.22
N ALA A 49 2.46 8.66 5.34
CA ALA A 49 1.46 8.79 4.28
C ALA A 49 1.26 10.27 3.88
N LEU A 50 1.14 11.19 4.84
CA LEU A 50 0.98 12.62 4.57
C LEU A 50 2.13 13.18 3.73
N GLY A 51 3.38 12.83 4.01
CA GLY A 51 4.52 13.32 3.21
C GLY A 51 4.45 12.91 1.74
N LEU A 52 3.91 11.74 1.43
CA LEU A 52 3.63 11.32 0.05
C LEU A 52 2.44 12.08 -0.54
N LEU A 53 1.34 12.16 0.22
CA LEU A 53 0.10 12.80 -0.22
C LEU A 53 0.28 14.29 -0.48
N GLU A 54 1.14 14.97 0.29
CA GLU A 54 1.51 16.38 0.10
C GLU A 54 2.12 16.59 -1.29
N VAL A 55 3.08 15.76 -1.69
CA VAL A 55 3.71 15.82 -3.01
C VAL A 55 2.67 15.60 -4.11
N LEU A 56 1.85 14.55 -3.99
CA LEU A 56 0.83 14.23 -5.00
C LEU A 56 -0.25 15.32 -5.10
N LYS A 57 -0.61 15.94 -3.97
CA LYS A 57 -1.51 17.09 -3.91
C LYS A 57 -0.92 18.29 -4.65
N THR A 58 0.35 18.61 -4.45
CA THR A 58 1.03 19.71 -5.18
C THR A 58 1.05 19.46 -6.68
N GLU A 59 1.15 18.21 -7.11
CA GLU A 59 1.08 17.78 -8.51
C GLU A 59 -0.36 17.72 -9.07
N GLY A 60 -1.37 18.13 -8.31
CA GLY A 60 -2.76 18.25 -8.76
C GLY A 60 -3.56 16.94 -8.78
N VAL A 61 -3.14 15.92 -8.03
CA VAL A 61 -3.92 14.68 -7.88
C VAL A 61 -5.08 14.92 -6.90
N GLU A 62 -6.29 15.12 -7.41
CA GLU A 62 -7.49 15.45 -6.61
C GLU A 62 -7.71 14.48 -5.44
N LYS A 63 -7.66 13.16 -5.69
CA LYS A 63 -7.85 12.15 -4.64
C LYS A 63 -6.78 12.20 -3.55
N ALA A 64 -5.58 12.68 -3.88
CA ALA A 64 -4.52 12.84 -2.88
C ALA A 64 -4.82 14.01 -1.92
N ASP A 65 -5.47 15.07 -2.40
CA ASP A 65 -5.90 16.20 -1.56
C ASP A 65 -7.00 15.80 -0.57
N GLU A 66 -7.99 15.02 -1.04
CA GLU A 66 -9.03 14.44 -0.18
C GLU A 66 -8.42 13.56 0.93
N LEU A 67 -7.54 12.62 0.54
CA LEU A 67 -6.87 11.73 1.48
C LEU A 67 -5.95 12.49 2.44
N TYR A 68 -5.21 13.50 1.94
CA TYR A 68 -4.37 14.34 2.78
C TYR A 68 -5.20 15.02 3.87
N SER A 69 -6.33 15.62 3.49
CA SER A 69 -7.22 16.34 4.41
C SER A 69 -7.79 15.40 5.47
N ALA A 70 -8.29 14.23 5.05
CA ALA A 70 -8.88 13.23 5.94
C ALA A 70 -7.85 12.64 6.94
N VAL A 71 -6.63 12.32 6.49
CA VAL A 71 -5.55 11.84 7.36
C VAL A 71 -5.07 12.93 8.32
N ASN A 72 -4.99 14.18 7.85
CA ASN A 72 -4.59 15.30 8.69
C ASN A 72 -5.63 15.63 9.76
N GLU A 73 -6.92 15.53 9.45
CA GLU A 73 -8.01 15.63 10.43
C GLU A 73 -7.90 14.55 11.50
N LEU A 74 -7.72 13.28 11.10
CA LEU A 74 -7.52 12.18 12.05
C LEU A 74 -6.34 12.42 13.00
N LEU A 75 -5.21 12.94 12.48
CA LEU A 75 -4.05 13.28 13.31
C LEU A 75 -4.30 14.44 14.27
N ASN A 76 -5.22 15.36 13.96
CA ASN A 76 -5.57 16.48 14.84
C ASN A 76 -6.55 16.07 15.95
N GLU A 77 -7.25 14.93 15.80
CA GLU A 77 -8.16 14.42 16.83
C GLU A 77 -7.44 13.68 17.97
N ILE A 78 -6.20 13.26 17.74
CA ILE A 78 -5.48 12.38 18.66
C ILE A 78 -4.49 13.14 19.53
N GLU A 79 -4.35 12.70 20.79
CA GLU A 79 -3.34 13.16 21.72
C GLU A 79 -2.17 12.17 21.77
N ASP A 80 -0.96 12.69 22.00
CA ASP A 80 0.24 11.87 22.11
C ASP A 80 0.14 10.90 23.31
N GLY A 81 0.63 9.67 23.10
CA GLY A 81 0.59 8.62 24.13
C GLY A 81 -0.78 8.00 24.40
N LYS A 82 -1.84 8.38 23.68
CA LYS A 82 -3.17 7.77 23.79
C LYS A 82 -3.49 6.85 22.60
N SER A 83 -4.34 5.86 22.87
CA SER A 83 -4.88 4.95 21.85
C SER A 83 -6.33 5.29 21.55
N TYR A 84 -6.73 5.13 20.29
CA TYR A 84 -8.06 5.46 19.80
C TYR A 84 -8.64 4.32 18.97
N SER A 85 -9.97 4.20 18.94
CA SER A 85 -10.67 3.18 18.18
C SER A 85 -11.94 3.72 17.51
N ALA A 86 -12.19 3.29 16.28
CA ALA A 86 -13.46 3.49 15.59
C ALA A 86 -14.57 2.59 16.17
N ILE A 87 -14.22 1.51 16.85
CA ILE A 87 -15.15 0.55 17.45
C ILE A 87 -15.63 1.05 18.82
N GLY A 88 -14.76 1.80 19.53
CA GLY A 88 -14.96 2.26 20.90
C GLY A 88 -14.69 1.18 21.96
N GLY A 89 -14.42 1.64 23.19
CA GLY A 89 -14.13 0.78 24.34
C GLY A 89 -12.76 0.10 24.29
N ASP A 90 -12.55 -0.91 25.13
CA ASP A 90 -11.30 -1.67 25.14
C ASP A 90 -11.26 -2.67 23.98
N VAL A 91 -10.15 -2.70 23.25
CA VAL A 91 -10.01 -3.50 22.03
C VAL A 91 -8.80 -4.44 22.14
N ASP A 92 -9.00 -5.71 21.82
CA ASP A 92 -7.88 -6.65 21.68
C ASP A 92 -7.18 -6.43 20.33
N VAL A 93 -5.88 -6.20 20.37
CA VAL A 93 -5.01 -6.06 19.20
C VAL A 93 -3.90 -7.10 19.30
N GLY A 94 -4.00 -8.16 18.52
CA GLY A 94 -3.01 -9.24 18.49
C GLY A 94 -2.81 -9.90 19.84
N GLY A 95 -3.85 -10.07 20.66
CA GLY A 95 -3.74 -10.65 22.00
C GLY A 95 -3.24 -9.68 23.09
N THR A 96 -3.18 -8.38 22.82
CA THR A 96 -2.99 -7.34 23.82
C THR A 96 -4.28 -6.54 23.96
N LEU A 97 -4.82 -6.42 25.17
CA LEU A 97 -5.94 -5.52 25.45
C LEU A 97 -5.44 -4.07 25.47
N ILE A 98 -6.02 -3.23 24.62
CA ILE A 98 -5.70 -1.81 24.49
C ILE A 98 -6.89 -0.99 25.01
N HIS A 99 -6.64 -0.09 25.95
CA HIS A 99 -7.61 0.90 26.39
C HIS A 99 -7.68 2.01 25.34
N THR A 100 -8.87 2.26 24.79
CA THR A 100 -9.01 3.25 23.72
C THR A 100 -10.07 4.30 24.03
N GLU A 101 -9.79 5.53 23.57
CA GLU A 101 -10.81 6.55 23.40
C GLU A 101 -11.51 6.37 22.05
N THR A 102 -12.78 6.76 21.96
CA THR A 102 -13.54 6.63 20.69
C THR A 102 -13.12 7.74 19.72
N LEU A 103 -12.80 7.36 18.47
CA LEU A 103 -12.59 8.32 17.38
C LEU A 103 -13.89 9.06 17.07
N LYS A 104 -13.81 10.38 16.87
CA LYS A 104 -14.98 11.19 16.52
C LYS A 104 -15.22 11.14 15.02
N ASN A 105 -14.16 11.23 14.23
CA ASN A 105 -14.20 11.09 12.79
C ASN A 105 -13.54 9.76 12.38
N VAL A 106 -14.35 8.84 11.85
CA VAL A 106 -13.90 7.53 11.36
C VAL A 106 -13.72 7.50 9.84
N ASP A 107 -14.05 8.59 9.14
CA ASP A 107 -14.08 8.66 7.67
C ASP A 107 -12.72 9.09 7.10
N PHE A 108 -11.62 8.64 7.70
CA PHE A 108 -10.26 8.96 7.22
C PHE A 108 -9.95 8.35 5.83
N LEU A 109 -10.80 7.42 5.37
CA LEU A 109 -10.80 6.83 4.04
C LEU A 109 -12.22 6.83 3.49
N ASP A 110 -12.37 7.37 2.28
CA ASP A 110 -13.62 7.46 1.54
C ASP A 110 -14.30 6.08 1.36
N GLU A 111 -15.60 6.01 1.64
CA GLU A 111 -16.37 4.75 1.60
C GLU A 111 -16.45 4.18 0.17
N GLU A 112 -16.49 5.03 -0.86
CA GLU A 112 -16.44 4.59 -2.26
C GLU A 112 -15.09 3.90 -2.56
N LEU A 113 -13.97 4.53 -2.17
CA LEU A 113 -12.64 3.94 -2.27
C LEU A 113 -12.55 2.60 -1.54
N LEU A 114 -12.99 2.52 -0.27
CA LEU A 114 -12.94 1.27 0.50
C LEU A 114 -13.82 0.18 -0.12
N ASN A 115 -15.00 0.53 -0.64
CA ASN A 115 -15.87 -0.39 -1.35
C ASN A 115 -15.24 -0.89 -2.65
N SER A 116 -14.56 -0.02 -3.38
CA SER A 116 -13.86 -0.36 -4.60
C SER A 116 -12.73 -1.36 -4.33
N LEU A 117 -12.01 -1.25 -3.21
CA LEU A 117 -11.00 -2.21 -2.76
C LEU A 117 -11.66 -3.53 -2.33
N GLY A 118 -12.74 -3.47 -1.54
CA GLY A 118 -13.52 -4.62 -1.11
C GLY A 118 -12.74 -5.56 -0.17
N GLY A 119 -13.23 -6.79 0.00
CA GLY A 119 -12.64 -7.73 0.97
C GLY A 119 -12.60 -7.14 2.38
N LEU A 120 -11.50 -7.39 3.12
CA LEU A 120 -11.32 -6.83 4.47
C LEU A 120 -11.20 -5.30 4.46
N ALA A 121 -10.67 -4.72 3.39
CA ALA A 121 -10.44 -3.28 3.28
C ALA A 121 -11.74 -2.47 3.37
N ARG A 122 -12.89 -3.04 2.99
CA ARG A 122 -14.20 -2.38 3.09
C ARG A 122 -14.50 -1.86 4.49
N ASP A 123 -14.07 -2.60 5.51
CA ASP A 123 -14.35 -2.29 6.91
C ASP A 123 -13.18 -1.59 7.61
N ALA A 124 -12.15 -1.15 6.87
CA ALA A 124 -10.93 -0.63 7.46
C ALA A 124 -11.15 0.61 8.32
N ALA A 125 -11.95 1.57 7.84
CA ALA A 125 -12.36 2.75 8.59
C ALA A 125 -13.11 2.38 9.88
N LYS A 126 -14.12 1.50 9.76
CA LYS A 126 -15.02 1.10 10.85
C LYS A 126 -14.34 0.23 11.92
N ARG A 127 -13.20 -0.36 11.59
CA ARG A 127 -12.42 -1.24 12.48
C ARG A 127 -11.05 -0.65 12.84
N LEU A 128 -10.84 0.63 12.60
CA LEU A 128 -9.56 1.28 12.85
C LEU A 128 -9.26 1.32 14.35
N VAL A 129 -8.03 0.97 14.70
CA VAL A 129 -7.42 1.18 16.00
C VAL A 129 -6.10 1.91 15.77
N LEU A 130 -5.98 3.07 16.37
CA LEU A 130 -4.78 3.89 16.35
C LEU A 130 -4.09 3.76 17.70
N VAL A 131 -2.82 3.41 17.68
CA VAL A 131 -2.01 3.28 18.91
C VAL A 131 -0.80 4.21 18.86
N PRO A 132 -0.22 4.59 20.01
CA PRO A 132 1.05 5.30 20.06
C PRO A 132 2.15 4.54 19.32
N ASP A 133 3.10 5.29 18.74
CA ASP A 133 4.21 4.71 17.97
C ASP A 133 5.07 3.73 18.80
N SER A 134 5.13 3.94 20.13
CA SER A 134 5.81 3.06 21.09
C SER A 134 5.19 1.67 21.19
N GLU A 135 3.88 1.54 20.95
CA GLU A 135 3.17 0.26 20.98
C GLU A 135 3.01 -0.35 19.58
N ALA A 136 2.97 0.51 18.56
CA ALA A 136 2.71 0.14 17.17
C ALA A 136 3.64 -0.99 16.68
N VAL A 137 4.96 -0.86 16.88
CA VAL A 137 5.95 -1.83 16.35
C VAL A 137 5.64 -3.25 16.79
N HIS A 138 5.42 -3.48 18.08
CA HIS A 138 5.15 -4.82 18.61
C HIS A 138 3.79 -5.37 18.15
N LEU A 139 2.78 -4.50 18.06
CA LEU A 139 1.44 -4.90 17.60
C LEU A 139 1.43 -5.21 16.08
N LEU A 140 2.18 -4.45 15.28
CA LEU A 140 2.40 -4.71 13.85
C LEU A 140 3.07 -6.07 13.63
N GLU A 141 4.12 -6.39 14.40
CA GLU A 141 4.82 -7.68 14.34
C GLU A 141 3.89 -8.87 14.65
N ARG A 142 2.81 -8.66 15.40
CA ARG A 142 1.79 -9.69 15.66
C ARG A 142 0.74 -9.81 14.55
N GLY A 143 0.60 -8.79 13.71
CA GLY A 143 -0.22 -8.85 12.49
C GLY A 143 0.43 -9.63 11.35
N LEU A 144 1.77 -9.73 11.34
CA LEU A 144 2.50 -10.46 10.30
C LEU A 144 2.30 -11.97 10.40
N ILE A 145 2.13 -12.62 9.25
CA ILE A 145 1.93 -14.07 9.14
C ILE A 145 3.30 -14.74 8.97
N ARG A 146 3.71 -15.52 9.97
CA ARG A 146 4.96 -16.31 9.92
C ARG A 146 4.65 -17.78 9.63
N VAL A 147 5.28 -18.33 8.60
CA VAL A 147 5.05 -19.70 8.15
C VAL A 147 6.37 -20.46 8.10
N ALA A 148 6.46 -21.56 8.85
CA ALA A 148 7.54 -22.53 8.69
C ALA A 148 7.27 -23.41 7.47
N ARG A 149 8.27 -23.57 6.59
CA ARG A 149 8.18 -24.40 5.40
C ARG A 149 9.28 -25.44 5.36
N VAL A 150 8.92 -26.58 4.78
CA VAL A 150 9.85 -27.69 4.57
C VAL A 150 9.83 -28.17 3.13
N ARG A 151 10.95 -28.75 2.68
CA ARG A 151 10.98 -29.59 1.49
C ARG A 151 11.03 -31.06 1.91
N LEU A 152 10.08 -31.85 1.42
CA LEU A 152 10.02 -33.28 1.66
C LEU A 152 10.81 -34.06 0.60
N LYS A 153 11.44 -35.15 1.01
CA LYS A 153 11.87 -36.22 0.11
C LYS A 153 10.63 -36.99 -0.34
N ILE A 154 10.46 -37.15 -1.66
CA ILE A 154 9.25 -37.74 -2.24
C ILE A 154 9.10 -39.20 -1.76
N ASP A 155 10.18 -39.98 -1.82
CA ASP A 155 10.13 -41.43 -1.57
C ASP A 155 9.84 -41.78 -0.10
N THR A 156 10.46 -41.05 0.84
CA THR A 156 10.38 -41.36 2.27
C THR A 156 9.33 -40.54 3.01
N LYS A 157 8.77 -39.50 2.37
CA LYS A 157 7.91 -38.49 3.02
C LYS A 157 8.53 -37.87 4.28
N THR A 158 9.86 -37.78 4.32
CA THR A 158 10.60 -37.13 5.42
C THR A 158 11.22 -35.82 4.98
N VAL A 159 11.49 -34.91 5.92
CA VAL A 159 12.13 -33.62 5.62
C VAL A 159 13.54 -33.83 5.08
N ALA A 160 13.87 -33.16 3.98
CA ALA A 160 15.21 -33.18 3.42
C ALA A 160 16.18 -32.40 4.34
N ARG A 161 17.42 -32.88 4.45
CA ARG A 161 18.45 -32.22 5.27
C ARG A 161 18.64 -30.77 4.83
N GLY A 162 18.61 -29.84 5.78
CA GLY A 162 18.78 -28.40 5.53
C GLY A 162 17.59 -27.71 4.84
N ALA A 163 16.44 -28.39 4.72
CA ALA A 163 15.29 -27.85 4.01
C ALA A 163 14.12 -27.52 4.96
N LEU A 164 14.43 -26.78 6.02
CA LEU A 164 13.47 -26.14 6.93
C LEU A 164 13.84 -24.65 7.01
N TRP A 165 12.87 -23.76 6.77
CA TRP A 165 13.05 -22.31 6.86
C TRP A 165 11.75 -21.64 7.25
N THR A 166 11.83 -20.36 7.64
CA THR A 166 10.67 -19.52 7.93
C THR A 166 10.49 -18.46 6.84
N GLU A 167 9.24 -18.17 6.52
CA GLU A 167 8.83 -17.08 5.63
C GLU A 167 7.87 -16.16 6.39
N GLU A 168 7.92 -14.87 6.08
CA GLU A 168 7.02 -13.87 6.63
C GLU A 168 6.17 -13.27 5.52
N TYR A 169 4.90 -13.03 5.82
CA TYR A 169 3.92 -12.50 4.90
C TYR A 169 3.15 -11.36 5.56
N ILE A 170 2.92 -10.32 4.76
CA ILE A 170 1.96 -9.28 5.09
C ILE A 170 0.55 -9.87 4.94
N PRO A 171 -0.36 -9.69 5.93
CA PRO A 171 -1.70 -10.25 5.86
C PRO A 171 -2.52 -9.64 4.72
N PRO A 172 -3.38 -10.45 4.05
CA PRO A 172 -4.32 -9.92 3.06
C PRO A 172 -5.19 -8.82 3.66
N GLY A 173 -5.50 -7.79 2.86
CA GLY A 173 -6.28 -6.64 3.33
C GLY A 173 -5.44 -5.49 3.89
N THR A 174 -4.13 -5.65 4.01
CA THR A 174 -3.23 -4.54 4.35
C THR A 174 -3.34 -3.39 3.34
N LEU A 175 -3.46 -2.17 3.84
CA LEU A 175 -3.58 -0.96 3.05
C LEU A 175 -2.22 -0.28 2.93
N PHE A 176 -1.82 -0.02 1.70
CA PHE A 176 -0.65 0.78 1.36
C PHE A 176 -1.08 2.01 0.56
N VAL A 177 -0.34 3.11 0.71
CA VAL A 177 -0.45 4.29 -0.13
C VAL A 177 0.89 4.50 -0.84
N GLY A 178 0.83 4.71 -2.15
CA GLY A 178 2.00 4.87 -3.01
C GLY A 178 1.68 5.83 -4.15
N GLY A 179 2.69 6.15 -4.95
CA GLY A 179 2.53 7.08 -6.07
C GLY A 179 3.35 6.69 -7.28
N LEU A 180 2.88 7.12 -8.45
CA LEU A 180 3.62 7.06 -9.70
C LEU A 180 3.72 8.49 -10.23
N THR A 181 4.93 8.96 -10.49
CA THR A 181 5.16 10.33 -10.99
C THR A 181 5.98 10.34 -12.27
N ALA A 182 5.78 11.34 -13.12
CA ALA A 182 6.60 11.58 -14.30
C ALA A 182 7.74 12.54 -13.93
N THR A 183 8.97 12.10 -14.14
CA THR A 183 10.19 12.81 -13.71
C THR A 183 10.62 13.97 -14.64
N GLY A 184 9.88 14.20 -15.72
CA GLY A 184 10.27 15.13 -16.80
C GLY A 184 11.45 14.66 -17.66
N TYR A 185 12.12 13.55 -17.30
CA TYR A 185 13.18 12.96 -18.11
C TYR A 185 12.61 12.18 -19.31
N SER A 186 13.37 12.18 -20.41
CA SER A 186 12.95 11.50 -21.65
C SER A 186 14.12 10.74 -22.28
N ASN A 187 13.94 9.43 -22.42
CA ASN A 187 14.85 8.56 -23.18
C ASN A 187 14.52 8.56 -24.68
N ILE A 188 15.39 7.92 -25.47
CA ILE A 188 15.21 7.83 -26.92
C ILE A 188 13.87 7.20 -27.34
N TYR A 189 13.28 6.33 -26.50
CA TYR A 189 12.01 5.68 -26.79
C TYR A 189 10.84 6.64 -26.58
N CYS A 190 10.90 7.48 -25.55
CA CYS A 190 9.93 8.55 -25.34
C CYS A 190 9.99 9.58 -26.47
N ARG A 191 11.19 10.02 -26.88
CA ARG A 191 11.33 10.97 -28.00
C ARG A 191 10.70 10.46 -29.29
N LYS A 192 10.81 9.16 -29.59
CA LYS A 192 10.14 8.56 -30.75
C LYS A 192 8.61 8.71 -30.70
N LEU A 193 8.01 8.62 -29.51
CA LEU A 193 6.58 8.84 -29.33
C LEU A 193 6.19 10.33 -29.43
N CYS A 194 7.15 11.22 -29.20
CA CYS A 194 6.96 12.68 -29.16
C CYS A 194 7.60 13.39 -30.38
N GLY A 195 7.58 12.74 -31.55
CA GLY A 195 8.02 13.36 -32.81
C GLY A 195 9.52 13.69 -32.89
N GLY A 196 10.36 12.97 -32.14
CA GLY A 196 11.81 13.15 -32.10
C GLY A 196 12.29 14.23 -31.11
N LYS A 197 11.39 14.89 -30.39
CA LYS A 197 11.70 15.95 -29.41
C LYS A 197 11.47 15.47 -27.98
N ALA A 198 11.82 16.30 -27.00
CA ALA A 198 11.37 16.10 -25.63
C ALA A 198 9.84 16.12 -25.59
N CYS A 199 9.24 15.25 -24.78
CA CYS A 199 7.79 15.19 -24.61
C CYS A 199 7.35 16.38 -23.77
N GLY A 200 6.31 17.09 -24.20
CA GLY A 200 5.60 18.06 -23.37
C GLY A 200 4.56 17.37 -22.50
N ASP A 201 3.87 18.19 -21.69
CA ASP A 201 2.90 17.71 -20.70
C ASP A 201 1.75 16.92 -21.34
N GLN A 202 1.28 17.37 -22.51
CA GLN A 202 0.19 16.69 -23.22
C GLN A 202 0.61 15.31 -23.74
N GLU A 203 1.83 15.16 -24.27
CA GLU A 203 2.34 13.85 -24.68
C GLU A 203 2.54 12.93 -23.48
N ILE A 204 3.08 13.45 -22.37
CA ILE A 204 3.26 12.70 -21.12
C ILE A 204 1.90 12.21 -20.60
N HIS A 205 0.90 13.10 -20.55
CA HIS A 205 -0.46 12.74 -20.16
C HIS A 205 -1.05 11.63 -21.04
N ASN A 206 -0.85 11.70 -22.36
CA ASN A 206 -1.30 10.66 -23.29
C ASN A 206 -0.56 9.33 -23.08
N ILE A 207 0.74 9.36 -22.79
CA ILE A 207 1.54 8.17 -22.48
C ILE A 207 1.05 7.53 -21.18
N LEU A 208 0.81 8.32 -20.13
CA LEU A 208 0.29 7.83 -18.84
C LEU A 208 -1.13 7.29 -18.97
N LYS A 209 -1.98 7.90 -19.80
CA LYS A 209 -3.33 7.39 -20.11
C LYS A 209 -3.26 6.02 -20.77
N LYS A 210 -2.37 5.83 -21.75
CA LYS A 210 -2.12 4.52 -22.36
C LYS A 210 -1.57 3.51 -21.36
N PHE A 211 -0.66 3.93 -20.48
CA PHE A 211 -0.15 3.07 -19.41
C PHE A 211 -1.27 2.57 -18.48
N LYS A 212 -2.15 3.47 -18.01
CA LYS A 212 -3.31 3.11 -17.19
C LYS A 212 -4.24 2.11 -17.91
N GLY A 213 -4.57 2.36 -19.17
CA GLY A 213 -5.53 1.54 -19.93
C GLY A 213 -4.96 0.21 -20.46
N GLU A 214 -3.76 0.22 -21.02
CA GLU A 214 -3.21 -0.93 -21.75
C GLU A 214 -2.31 -1.82 -20.87
N VAL A 215 -1.54 -1.21 -19.95
CA VAL A 215 -0.58 -1.92 -19.11
C VAL A 215 -1.18 -2.30 -17.77
N LEU A 216 -1.69 -1.31 -17.02
CA LEU A 216 -2.35 -1.57 -15.73
C LEU A 216 -3.75 -2.16 -15.90
N LYS A 217 -4.35 -2.01 -17.10
CA LYS A 217 -5.72 -2.48 -17.40
C LYS A 217 -6.74 -1.96 -16.38
N VAL A 218 -6.60 -0.68 -16.01
CA VAL A 218 -7.49 -0.03 -15.03
C VAL A 218 -8.92 -0.06 -15.55
N SER A 219 -9.85 -0.54 -14.70
CA SER A 219 -11.28 -0.54 -14.93
C SER A 219 -11.98 -0.08 -13.67
N ASN A 220 -12.86 0.93 -13.76
CA ASN A 220 -13.52 1.56 -12.61
C ASN A 220 -12.52 1.95 -11.50
N ASN A 221 -11.44 2.64 -11.88
CA ASN A 221 -10.33 3.06 -11.00
C ASN A 221 -9.61 1.90 -10.28
N VAL A 222 -9.82 0.65 -10.70
CA VAL A 222 -9.21 -0.53 -10.09
C VAL A 222 -8.31 -1.25 -11.07
N ALA A 223 -7.15 -1.68 -10.60
CA ALA A 223 -6.27 -2.61 -11.30
C ALA A 223 -5.81 -3.74 -10.36
N TYR A 224 -5.30 -4.81 -10.94
CA TYR A 224 -4.73 -5.94 -10.19
C TYR A 224 -3.31 -6.19 -10.65
N MET A 225 -2.42 -6.50 -9.73
CA MET A 225 -1.05 -6.87 -10.03
C MET A 225 -0.52 -7.93 -9.06
N ILE A 226 0.56 -8.59 -9.45
CA ILE A 226 1.34 -9.46 -8.57
C ILE A 226 2.59 -8.71 -8.13
N VAL A 227 2.81 -8.64 -6.82
CA VAL A 227 3.96 -7.99 -6.19
C VAL A 227 4.72 -8.99 -5.33
N GLY A 228 6.05 -8.96 -5.41
CA GLY A 228 6.92 -9.80 -4.60
C GLY A 228 7.11 -11.20 -5.19
N GLY A 229 7.45 -12.15 -4.32
CA GLY A 229 7.75 -13.54 -4.70
C GLY A 229 6.64 -14.50 -4.33
N LYS A 230 6.93 -15.80 -4.50
CA LYS A 230 6.03 -16.90 -4.10
C LYS A 230 4.67 -16.88 -4.83
N GLU A 231 4.63 -16.30 -6.03
CA GLU A 231 3.45 -16.26 -6.90
C GLU A 231 2.87 -17.66 -7.16
N THR A 232 3.73 -18.66 -7.37
CA THR A 232 3.33 -20.04 -7.64
C THR A 232 2.56 -20.72 -6.50
N ILE A 233 2.56 -20.14 -5.30
CA ILE A 233 1.74 -20.57 -4.15
C ILE A 233 0.69 -19.52 -3.75
N GLY A 234 0.28 -18.70 -4.72
CA GLY A 234 -0.81 -17.72 -4.59
C GLY A 234 -0.50 -16.56 -3.66
N LYS A 235 0.75 -16.08 -3.63
CA LYS A 235 1.14 -14.90 -2.85
C LYS A 235 1.40 -13.71 -3.77
N GLY A 236 1.17 -12.50 -3.26
CA GLY A 236 1.51 -11.26 -3.95
C GLY A 236 0.37 -10.62 -4.75
N LEU A 237 -0.84 -11.18 -4.79
CA LEU A 237 -1.97 -10.52 -5.44
C LEU A 237 -2.35 -9.24 -4.69
N VAL A 238 -2.24 -8.11 -5.39
CA VAL A 238 -2.59 -6.78 -4.89
C VAL A 238 -3.67 -6.19 -5.78
N LYS A 239 -4.61 -5.51 -5.15
CA LYS A 239 -5.61 -4.68 -5.80
C LYS A 239 -5.23 -3.22 -5.60
N LEU A 240 -5.12 -2.49 -6.71
CA LEU A 240 -4.77 -1.08 -6.72
C LEU A 240 -6.03 -0.25 -6.95
N TYR A 241 -6.25 0.76 -6.13
CA TYR A 241 -7.07 1.91 -6.49
C TYR A 241 -6.16 2.94 -7.19
N VAL A 242 -6.50 3.32 -8.41
CA VAL A 242 -5.74 4.26 -9.23
C VAL A 242 -6.58 5.52 -9.40
N ALA A 243 -6.18 6.59 -8.72
CA ALA A 243 -6.72 7.94 -8.90
C ALA A 243 -6.39 8.48 -10.31
#